data_AF-A0A178J8W7-F1
#
_entry.id   AF-A0A178J8W7-F1
#
_cell.length_a   1.000
_cell.length_b   1.000
_cell.length_c   1.000
_cell.angle_alpha   90.00
_cell.angle_beta   90.00
_cell.angle_gamma   90.00
#
_symmetry.space_group_name_H-M   'P 1'
#
loop_
_entity.id
_entity.type
_entity.pdbx_description
1 polymer ?
#
loop_
_entity_poly.entity_id
_entity_poly.type
_entity_poly.pdbx_seq_one_letter_code
_entity_poly.pdbx_strand_id
1 'polypeptide(L)'
;MNNKLIATALISGSLSLFGCSSTGDIENEADKSHDALIADWVDSQILAPEGLSLTTDNLKYLSGKADLNNDGNPEYFVLIRDPYFCGSGGCSATIFSNTGNIITDMTVTDTPILLADSYRNGWRDFIVWSNGAYRLMSFNGESYPSNPSVEPVADLESQRQSAKEKVMAIELYQQDGYDIKAVYDAKIWAPAEEFHFTFKHYGDPDFTYHAKVNQTTGEVDVHTEPVK
;
A
#
# COMPACT_ATOMS: atom_id res chain seq x y z
N MET A 1 -55.50 -3.22 -54.53
CA MET A 1 -54.09 -3.19 -55.02
C MET A 1 -53.23 -3.61 -53.82
N ASN A 2 -53.07 -4.91 -53.58
CA ASN A 2 -52.05 -5.81 -54.15
C ASN A 2 -50.63 -5.29 -53.81
N ASN A 3 -49.70 -6.02 -53.19
CA ASN A 3 -49.60 -7.45 -52.89
C ASN A 3 -48.56 -7.65 -51.77
N LYS A 4 -48.70 -8.77 -51.06
CA LYS A 4 -47.69 -9.37 -50.19
C LYS A 4 -46.42 -9.69 -50.98
N LEU A 5 -45.27 -9.59 -50.32
CA LEU A 5 -44.09 -10.41 -50.65
C LEU A 5 -43.37 -10.79 -49.35
N ILE A 6 -43.45 -12.10 -49.08
CA ILE A 6 -42.66 -12.84 -48.11
C ILE A 6 -41.32 -13.12 -48.80
N ALA A 7 -40.21 -12.89 -48.12
CA ALA A 7 -38.94 -13.53 -48.43
C ALA A 7 -38.30 -13.99 -47.12
N THR A 8 -38.23 -15.30 -46.96
CA THR A 8 -37.56 -16.03 -45.89
C THR A 8 -36.28 -16.62 -46.47
N ALA A 9 -35.14 -16.40 -45.81
CA ALA A 9 -33.86 -17.15 -45.89
C ALA A 9 -32.73 -16.22 -45.42
N LEU A 10 -31.66 -16.62 -44.74
CA LEU A 10 -31.19 -17.88 -44.17
C LEU A 10 -30.09 -17.50 -43.17
N ILE A 11 -29.84 -18.40 -42.23
CA ILE A 11 -29.00 -18.29 -41.04
C ILE A 11 -27.52 -18.03 -41.36
N SER A 12 -26.88 -17.14 -40.61
CA SER A 12 -25.46 -17.29 -40.25
C SER A 12 -25.29 -16.92 -38.78
N GLY A 13 -25.13 -17.94 -37.93
CA GLY A 13 -24.80 -17.76 -36.54
C GLY A 13 -23.35 -17.33 -36.41
N SER A 14 -23.12 -16.16 -35.83
CA SER A 14 -21.85 -15.84 -35.20
C SER A 14 -21.90 -16.33 -33.76
N LEU A 15 -21.32 -17.50 -33.52
CA LEU A 15 -20.87 -17.91 -32.19
C LEU A 15 -19.90 -16.82 -31.70
N SER A 16 -20.34 -15.99 -30.77
CA SER A 16 -19.43 -15.25 -29.90
C SER A 16 -18.77 -16.29 -28.99
N LEU A 17 -17.59 -16.74 -29.40
CA LEU A 17 -16.65 -17.43 -28.53
C LEU A 17 -16.33 -16.47 -27.38
N PHE A 18 -16.93 -16.72 -26.22
CA PHE A 18 -16.37 -16.25 -24.95
C PHE A 18 -15.03 -16.95 -24.78
N GLY A 19 -13.96 -16.28 -25.22
CA GLY A 19 -12.61 -16.64 -24.86
C GLY A 19 -12.47 -16.43 -23.35
N CYS A 20 -12.39 -17.52 -22.59
CA CYS A 20 -11.79 -17.52 -21.27
C CYS A 20 -10.36 -17.02 -21.41
N SER A 21 -10.11 -15.76 -21.07
CA SER A 21 -8.76 -15.33 -20.74
C SER A 21 -8.56 -15.67 -19.27
N SER A 22 -7.82 -16.74 -19.03
CA SER A 22 -7.25 -17.01 -17.71
C SER A 22 -6.49 -15.76 -17.27
N THR A 23 -6.96 -15.11 -16.21
CA THR A 23 -6.17 -14.15 -15.44
C THR A 23 -5.06 -14.92 -14.74
N GLY A 24 -4.02 -15.26 -15.50
CA GLY A 24 -2.71 -15.55 -14.96
C GLY A 24 -2.02 -14.22 -14.72
N ASP A 25 -1.46 -14.07 -13.53
CA ASP A 25 -0.80 -12.87 -13.02
C ASP A 25 0.18 -12.29 -14.05
N ILE A 26 -0.24 -11.21 -14.73
CA ILE A 26 0.67 -10.35 -15.47
C ILE A 26 1.33 -9.47 -14.42
N GLU A 27 2.34 -10.00 -13.74
CA GLU A 27 3.37 -9.16 -13.14
C GLU A 27 4.02 -8.38 -14.29
N ASN A 28 3.73 -7.08 -14.34
CA ASN A 28 4.08 -6.20 -15.45
C ASN A 28 5.61 -6.18 -15.67
N GLU A 29 6.08 -6.35 -16.91
CA GLU A 29 7.52 -6.33 -17.23
C GLU A 29 8.19 -5.03 -16.78
N ALA A 30 7.45 -3.92 -16.79
CA ALA A 30 7.92 -2.65 -16.23
C ALA A 30 8.17 -2.73 -14.72
N ASP A 31 7.36 -3.46 -13.96
CA ASP A 31 7.52 -3.59 -12.51
C ASP A 31 8.76 -4.44 -12.18
N LYS A 32 8.99 -5.55 -12.92
CA LYS A 32 10.21 -6.34 -12.83
C LYS A 32 11.47 -5.54 -13.14
N SER A 33 11.38 -4.63 -14.11
CA SER A 33 12.48 -3.72 -14.45
C SER A 33 12.78 -2.73 -13.32
N HIS A 34 11.76 -2.21 -12.62
CA HIS A 34 11.98 -1.31 -11.49
C HIS A 34 12.54 -2.05 -10.27
N ASP A 35 12.08 -3.27 -9.99
CA ASP A 35 12.61 -4.10 -8.91
C ASP A 35 14.10 -4.38 -9.09
N ALA A 36 14.53 -4.66 -10.33
CA ALA A 36 15.93 -4.85 -10.66
C ALA A 36 16.77 -3.56 -10.46
N LEU A 37 16.22 -2.38 -10.78
CA LEU A 37 16.89 -1.10 -10.56
C LEU A 37 17.03 -0.78 -9.07
N ILE A 38 15.96 -0.99 -8.28
CA ILE A 38 16.01 -0.79 -6.83
C ILE A 38 17.04 -1.74 -6.22
N ALA A 39 17.05 -3.01 -6.62
CA ALA A 39 18.03 -3.99 -6.14
C ALA A 39 19.47 -3.54 -6.40
N ASP A 40 19.76 -2.98 -7.59
CA ASP A 40 21.09 -2.43 -7.92
C ASP A 40 21.47 -1.25 -7.03
N TRP A 41 20.54 -0.32 -6.76
CA TRP A 41 20.79 0.79 -5.84
C TRP A 41 21.00 0.33 -4.41
N VAL A 42 20.21 -0.65 -3.94
CA VAL A 42 20.38 -1.25 -2.62
C VAL A 42 21.76 -1.89 -2.51
N ASP A 43 22.14 -2.74 -3.46
CA ASP A 43 23.46 -3.39 -3.45
C ASP A 43 24.60 -2.37 -3.51
N SER A 44 24.56 -1.44 -4.46
CA SER A 44 25.69 -0.54 -4.72
C SER A 44 25.81 0.61 -3.72
N GLN A 45 24.70 1.15 -3.22
CA GLN A 45 24.70 2.38 -2.43
C GLN A 45 24.44 2.15 -0.94
N ILE A 46 23.73 1.09 -0.55
CA ILE A 46 23.44 0.78 0.85
C ILE A 46 24.36 -0.34 1.37
N LEU A 47 24.48 -1.45 0.64
CA LEU A 47 25.12 -2.66 1.15
C LEU A 47 26.63 -2.72 0.87
N ALA A 48 27.07 -2.39 -0.34
CA ALA A 48 28.48 -2.44 -0.71
C ALA A 48 29.40 -1.55 0.16
N PRO A 49 28.99 -0.34 0.60
CA PRO A 49 29.76 0.45 1.57
C PRO A 49 30.00 -0.26 2.91
N GLU A 50 29.07 -1.13 3.31
CA GLU A 50 29.15 -1.97 4.51
C GLU A 50 29.87 -3.31 4.25
N GLY A 51 30.32 -3.56 3.01
CA GLY A 51 30.93 -4.82 2.60
C GLY A 51 29.93 -5.98 2.44
N LEU A 52 28.66 -5.67 2.24
CA LEU A 52 27.55 -6.62 2.13
C LEU A 52 26.96 -6.63 0.70
N SER A 53 26.12 -7.64 0.42
CA SER A 53 25.32 -7.73 -0.80
C SER A 53 24.03 -8.53 -0.58
N LEU A 54 22.98 -8.22 -1.35
CA LEU A 54 21.70 -8.92 -1.37
C LEU A 54 21.89 -10.41 -1.64
N THR A 55 22.76 -10.75 -2.59
CA THR A 55 22.93 -12.14 -3.05
C THR A 55 23.80 -12.98 -2.12
N THR A 56 24.94 -12.44 -1.67
CA THR A 56 25.91 -13.22 -0.87
C THR A 56 25.46 -13.34 0.58
N ASP A 57 24.84 -12.29 1.12
CA ASP A 57 24.43 -12.22 2.52
C ASP A 57 22.93 -12.54 2.71
N ASN A 58 22.21 -12.83 1.61
CA ASN A 58 20.78 -13.18 1.61
C ASN A 58 19.91 -12.14 2.33
N LEU A 59 20.26 -10.87 2.15
CA LEU A 59 19.58 -9.73 2.75
C LEU A 59 18.24 -9.48 2.08
N LYS A 60 17.29 -8.97 2.86
CA LYS A 60 15.95 -8.63 2.39
C LYS A 60 15.65 -7.17 2.66
N TYR A 61 14.78 -6.61 1.84
CA TYR A 61 14.24 -5.28 2.04
C TYR A 61 12.76 -5.24 1.64
N LEU A 62 12.05 -4.23 2.13
CA LEU A 62 10.76 -3.83 1.59
C LEU A 62 10.96 -2.58 0.73
N SER A 63 10.21 -2.47 -0.36
CA SER A 63 10.21 -1.27 -1.19
C SER A 63 8.80 -0.84 -1.59
N GLY A 64 8.68 0.44 -1.94
CA GLY A 64 7.46 1.01 -2.50
C GLY A 64 7.78 2.30 -3.25
N LYS A 65 6.90 2.69 -4.18
CA LYS A 65 7.09 3.89 -5.01
C LYS A 65 5.88 4.81 -4.98
N ALA A 66 6.13 6.11 -4.92
CA ALA A 66 5.11 7.16 -4.96
C ALA A 66 5.75 8.45 -5.50
N ASP A 67 5.00 9.23 -6.26
CA ASP A 67 5.41 10.59 -6.63
C ASP A 67 5.19 11.50 -5.40
N LEU A 68 6.27 11.83 -4.69
CA LEU A 68 6.20 12.60 -3.46
C LEU A 68 6.21 14.11 -3.75
N ASN A 69 6.71 14.55 -4.91
CA ASN A 69 6.87 15.97 -5.23
C ASN A 69 5.91 16.47 -6.34
N ASN A 70 5.07 15.58 -6.87
CA ASN A 70 4.14 15.80 -7.97
C ASN A 70 4.81 16.25 -9.29
N ASP A 71 6.03 15.80 -9.56
CA ASP A 71 6.75 16.09 -10.81
C ASP A 71 6.46 15.08 -11.93
N GLY A 72 5.68 14.04 -11.64
CA GLY A 72 5.32 12.97 -12.57
C GLY A 72 6.30 11.79 -12.56
N ASN A 73 7.40 11.87 -11.80
CA ASN A 73 8.32 10.76 -11.57
C ASN A 73 8.22 10.26 -10.13
N PRO A 74 8.30 8.94 -9.90
CA PRO A 74 8.18 8.41 -8.55
C PRO A 74 9.51 8.46 -7.78
N GLU A 75 9.41 8.68 -6.49
CA GLU A 75 10.41 8.33 -5.50
C GLU A 75 10.21 6.90 -4.97
N TYR A 76 11.30 6.31 -4.51
CA TYR A 76 11.35 4.94 -4.03
C TYR A 76 11.78 4.90 -2.56
N PHE A 77 10.99 4.26 -1.73
CA PHE A 77 11.36 3.94 -0.36
C PHE A 77 11.94 2.55 -0.31
N VAL A 78 13.01 2.39 0.48
CA VAL A 78 13.60 1.10 0.80
C VAL A 78 13.74 0.99 2.31
N LEU A 79 13.27 -0.11 2.89
CA LEU A 79 13.47 -0.49 4.29
C LEU A 79 14.27 -1.78 4.36
N ILE A 80 15.50 -1.74 4.88
CA ILE A 80 16.31 -2.97 5.01
C ILE A 80 15.76 -3.82 6.17
N ARG A 81 15.54 -5.11 5.92
CA ARG A 81 14.97 -6.09 6.86
C ARG A 81 16.02 -7.10 7.30
N ASP A 82 17.09 -6.58 7.88
CA ASP A 82 18.19 -7.39 8.41
C ASP A 82 18.67 -6.87 9.78
N PRO A 83 19.00 -7.76 10.74
CA PRO A 83 19.48 -7.35 12.07
C PRO A 83 20.68 -6.40 12.07
N TYR A 84 21.53 -6.41 11.02
CA TYR A 84 22.65 -5.46 10.90
C TYR A 84 22.15 -4.01 10.78
N PHE A 85 21.03 -3.81 10.08
CA PHE A 85 20.43 -2.50 9.83
C PHE A 85 19.29 -2.16 10.79
N CYS A 86 18.96 -3.06 11.73
CA CYS A 86 17.81 -2.95 12.62
C CYS A 86 18.19 -2.91 14.09
N GLY A 87 17.58 -1.99 14.83
CA GLY A 87 17.61 -1.93 16.30
C GLY A 87 16.20 -1.99 16.88
N SER A 88 16.09 -1.81 18.20
CA SER A 88 14.79 -1.81 18.89
C SER A 88 13.88 -0.64 18.50
N GLY A 89 14.45 0.42 17.93
CA GLY A 89 13.72 1.62 17.49
C GLY A 89 13.23 1.57 16.04
N GLY A 90 13.57 0.51 15.29
CA GLY A 90 13.31 0.36 13.86
C GLY A 90 14.57 0.01 13.08
N CYS A 91 14.44 -0.02 11.76
CA CYS A 91 15.51 -0.31 10.82
C CYS A 91 15.95 0.92 10.02
N SER A 92 17.09 0.81 9.36
CA SER A 92 17.56 1.82 8.42
C SER A 92 16.70 1.80 7.15
N ALA A 93 16.38 2.99 6.65
CA ALA A 93 15.59 3.18 5.45
C ALA A 93 16.16 4.30 4.59
N THR A 94 15.95 4.21 3.28
CA THR A 94 16.43 5.20 2.32
C THR A 94 15.31 5.58 1.37
N ILE A 95 15.20 6.86 1.04
CA ILE A 95 14.38 7.37 -0.06
C ILE A 95 15.31 7.71 -1.22
N PHE A 96 15.04 7.12 -2.38
CA PHE A 96 15.71 7.41 -3.64
C PHE A 96 14.80 8.22 -4.56
N SER A 97 15.40 9.08 -5.37
CA SER A 97 14.74 9.68 -6.53
C SER A 97 14.46 8.64 -7.63
N ASN A 98 13.73 9.06 -8.66
CA ASN A 98 13.49 8.24 -9.86
C ASN A 98 14.75 7.78 -10.61
N THR A 99 15.89 8.40 -10.32
CA THR A 99 17.20 8.18 -10.96
C THR A 99 18.20 7.49 -10.03
N GLY A 100 17.78 7.11 -8.82
CA GLY A 100 18.62 6.41 -7.85
C GLY A 100 19.51 7.32 -7.02
N ASN A 101 19.30 8.65 -7.07
CA ASN A 101 19.98 9.56 -6.15
C ASN A 101 19.33 9.46 -4.76
N ILE A 102 20.13 9.40 -3.71
CA ILE A 102 19.62 9.41 -2.33
C ILE A 102 19.03 10.78 -2.02
N ILE A 103 17.75 10.80 -1.66
CA ILE A 103 17.05 11.98 -1.14
C ILE A 103 17.23 12.07 0.37
N THR A 104 17.09 10.95 1.09
CA THR A 104 17.21 10.90 2.55
C THR A 104 17.51 9.49 3.02
N ASP A 105 18.48 9.37 3.94
CA ASP A 105 18.69 8.18 4.77
C ASP A 105 18.10 8.38 6.17
N MET A 106 17.50 7.34 6.71
CA MET A 106 16.83 7.32 8.01
C MET A 106 17.33 6.17 8.87
N THR A 107 17.53 6.42 10.17
CA THR A 107 18.19 5.46 11.07
C THR A 107 17.24 4.56 11.87
N VAL A 108 15.98 4.94 12.04
CA VAL A 108 15.01 4.25 12.93
C VAL A 108 13.60 4.32 12.36
N THR A 109 13.32 3.45 11.40
CA THR A 109 12.05 3.41 10.68
C THR A 109 11.47 2.01 10.67
N ASP A 110 10.16 1.87 10.84
CA ASP A 110 9.46 0.59 10.66
C ASP A 110 8.07 0.81 10.02
N THR A 111 7.49 -0.28 9.55
CA THR A 111 6.12 -0.32 9.02
C THR A 111 5.09 0.04 10.10
N PRO A 112 3.97 0.66 9.73
CA PRO A 112 3.58 1.01 8.36
C PRO A 112 4.31 2.26 7.85
N ILE A 113 4.36 2.41 6.52
CA ILE A 113 4.89 3.59 5.83
C ILE A 113 3.77 4.13 4.95
N LEU A 114 3.11 5.20 5.41
CA LEU A 114 1.83 5.67 4.88
C LEU A 114 1.94 7.07 4.30
N LEU A 115 1.29 7.35 3.18
CA LEU A 115 1.21 8.69 2.63
C LEU A 115 0.19 9.52 3.40
N ALA A 116 0.60 10.68 3.90
CA ALA A 116 -0.32 11.63 4.51
C ALA A 116 -1.02 12.49 3.45
N ASP A 117 -2.15 13.08 3.79
CA ASP A 117 -2.84 14.06 2.93
C ASP A 117 -2.16 15.44 2.92
N SER A 118 -1.22 15.69 3.85
CA SER A 118 -0.52 16.96 3.96
C SER A 118 0.72 17.03 3.06
N TYR A 119 1.08 18.26 2.71
CA TYR A 119 2.27 18.59 1.95
C TYR A 119 3.04 19.70 2.66
N ARG A 120 4.37 19.68 2.52
CA ARG A 120 5.24 20.75 2.99
C ARG A 120 6.38 20.97 2.02
N ASN A 121 6.64 22.24 1.71
CA ASN A 121 7.66 22.65 0.75
C ASN A 121 7.54 21.96 -0.62
N GLY A 122 6.31 21.67 -1.06
CA GLY A 122 6.03 21.02 -2.35
C GLY A 122 6.12 19.50 -2.34
N TRP A 123 6.51 18.89 -1.22
CA TRP A 123 6.64 17.45 -1.07
C TRP A 123 5.56 16.89 -0.14
N ARG A 124 5.09 15.67 -0.40
CA ARG A 124 4.06 14.97 0.35
C ARG A 124 4.65 14.51 1.68
N ASP A 125 3.95 14.79 2.77
CA ASP A 125 4.33 14.24 4.07
C ASP A 125 4.00 12.75 4.12
N PHE A 126 4.66 12.01 5.00
CA PHE A 126 4.36 10.60 5.22
C PHE A 126 4.48 10.22 6.69
N ILE A 127 3.88 9.11 7.08
CA ILE A 127 3.89 8.61 8.44
C ILE A 127 4.64 7.28 8.48
N VAL A 128 5.54 7.15 9.44
CA VAL A 128 6.25 5.89 9.74
C VAL A 128 6.05 5.49 11.19
N TRP A 129 6.23 4.21 11.50
CA TRP A 129 6.48 3.83 12.88
C TRP A 129 7.95 4.12 13.24
N SER A 130 8.19 4.71 14.41
CA SER A 130 9.55 4.83 14.97
C SER A 130 9.53 4.97 16.49
N ASN A 131 10.38 4.18 17.15
CA ASN A 131 10.63 4.18 18.59
C ASN A 131 9.37 4.35 19.47
N GLY A 132 8.36 3.51 19.23
CA GLY A 132 7.15 3.40 20.05
C GLY A 132 5.99 4.28 19.62
N ALA A 133 6.12 5.06 18.54
CA ALA A 133 5.06 5.94 18.07
C ALA A 133 5.04 6.06 16.54
N TYR A 134 3.90 6.44 15.99
CA TYR A 134 3.83 6.91 14.60
C TYR A 134 4.36 8.33 14.51
N ARG A 135 5.15 8.62 13.49
CA ARG A 135 5.90 9.86 13.32
C ARG A 135 5.60 10.49 11.97
N LEU A 136 5.27 11.77 11.97
CA LEU A 136 5.02 12.53 10.76
C LEU A 136 6.35 13.04 10.18
N MET A 137 6.71 12.51 9.03
CA MET A 137 7.90 12.89 8.26
C MET A 137 7.54 14.00 7.28
N SER A 138 8.25 15.11 7.38
CA SER A 138 7.88 16.37 6.72
C SER A 138 9.08 16.97 6.02
N PHE A 139 8.98 17.25 4.71
CA PHE A 139 10.10 17.76 3.94
C PHE A 139 10.47 19.18 4.39
N ASN A 140 11.75 19.41 4.70
CA ASN A 140 12.22 20.68 5.26
C ASN A 140 12.63 21.73 4.19
N GLY A 141 12.57 21.36 2.91
CA GLY A 141 13.01 22.18 1.78
C GLY A 141 14.28 21.64 1.10
N GLU A 142 15.00 20.73 1.78
CA GLU A 142 16.20 20.07 1.26
C GLU A 142 16.09 18.53 1.34
N SER A 143 15.55 18.00 2.45
CA SER A 143 15.42 16.57 2.71
C SER A 143 14.25 16.27 3.67
N TYR A 144 13.92 14.99 3.83
CA TYR A 144 13.14 14.52 4.98
C TYR A 144 14.06 14.37 6.21
N PRO A 145 13.52 14.42 7.44
CA PRO A 145 14.31 14.22 8.65
C PRO A 145 14.98 12.83 8.68
N SER A 146 16.28 12.79 9.00
CA SER A 146 17.05 11.54 9.05
C SER A 146 16.82 10.70 10.31
N ASN A 147 16.18 11.26 11.33
CA ASN A 147 15.84 10.53 12.56
C ASN A 147 14.34 10.67 12.86
N PRO A 148 13.49 9.72 12.40
CA PRO A 148 12.06 9.76 12.65
C PRO A 148 11.66 9.80 14.14
N SER A 149 12.49 9.27 15.05
CA SER A 149 12.10 9.11 16.47
C SER A 149 11.90 10.42 17.23
N VAL A 150 12.39 11.54 16.69
CA VAL A 150 12.23 12.88 17.28
C VAL A 150 11.15 13.71 16.59
N GLU A 151 10.57 13.19 15.50
CA GLU A 151 9.55 13.90 14.74
C GLU A 151 8.19 13.91 15.45
N PRO A 152 7.26 14.82 15.09
CA PRO A 152 5.95 14.91 15.72
C PRO A 152 5.17 13.59 15.66
N VAL A 153 4.48 13.27 16.76
CA VAL A 153 3.64 12.07 16.84
C VAL A 153 2.39 12.24 15.99
N ALA A 154 2.08 11.23 15.17
CA ALA A 154 0.82 11.11 14.45
C ALA A 154 -0.15 10.21 15.21
N ASP A 155 -1.41 10.66 15.39
CA ASP A 155 -2.41 9.94 16.17
C ASP A 155 -3.19 8.92 15.32
N LEU A 156 -2.49 7.95 14.73
CA LEU A 156 -3.11 6.91 13.89
C LEU A 156 -3.97 5.92 14.69
N GLU A 157 -3.67 5.67 15.97
CA GLU A 157 -4.45 4.74 16.80
C GLU A 157 -5.86 5.27 17.07
N SER A 158 -5.98 6.54 17.45
CA SER A 158 -7.29 7.18 17.64
C SER A 158 -8.10 7.19 16.35
N GLN A 159 -7.47 7.52 15.22
CA GLN A 159 -8.11 7.46 13.91
C GLN A 159 -8.57 6.05 13.55
N ARG A 160 -7.76 5.02 13.83
CA ARG A 160 -8.17 3.63 13.60
C ARG A 160 -9.35 3.23 14.46
N GLN A 161 -9.37 3.64 15.73
CA GLN A 161 -10.46 3.34 16.65
C GLN A 161 -11.77 4.00 16.17
N SER A 162 -11.71 5.27 15.77
CA SER A 162 -12.83 5.96 15.14
C SER A 162 -13.31 5.26 13.85
N ALA A 163 -12.39 4.77 13.01
CA ALA A 163 -12.73 4.05 11.80
C ALA A 163 -13.46 2.73 12.11
N LYS A 164 -12.97 2.01 13.13
CA LYS A 164 -13.61 0.79 13.62
C LYS A 164 -15.04 1.04 14.08
N GLU A 165 -15.29 2.14 14.79
CA GLU A 165 -16.63 2.54 15.24
C GLU A 165 -17.57 2.82 14.06
N LYS A 166 -17.08 3.43 12.98
CA LYS A 166 -17.84 3.60 11.74
C LYS A 166 -18.25 2.27 11.13
N VAL A 167 -17.33 1.28 11.05
CA VAL A 167 -17.67 -0.08 10.59
C VAL A 167 -18.71 -0.70 11.51
N MET A 168 -18.53 -0.59 12.83
CA MET A 168 -19.48 -1.17 13.77
C MET A 168 -20.86 -0.52 13.67
N ALA A 169 -20.98 0.74 13.27
CA ALA A 169 -22.24 1.46 13.18
C ALA A 169 -23.10 1.10 11.95
N ILE A 170 -22.54 0.42 10.93
CA ILE A 170 -23.31 0.03 9.75
C ILE A 170 -24.35 -1.04 10.12
N GLU A 171 -25.51 -1.03 9.45
CA GLU A 171 -26.60 -1.99 9.70
C GLU A 171 -26.13 -3.44 9.60
N LEU A 172 -25.31 -3.75 8.59
CA LEU A 172 -24.73 -5.06 8.37
C LEU A 172 -23.96 -5.59 9.58
N TYR A 173 -23.20 -4.74 10.28
CA TYR A 173 -22.50 -5.16 11.50
C TYR A 173 -23.45 -5.23 12.70
N GLN A 174 -24.37 -4.27 12.83
CA GLN A 174 -25.31 -4.22 13.97
C GLN A 174 -26.29 -5.38 14.01
N GLN A 175 -26.64 -5.97 12.87
CA GLN A 175 -27.56 -7.11 12.81
C GLN A 175 -26.97 -8.36 13.48
N ASP A 176 -25.79 -8.83 13.02
CA ASP A 176 -25.17 -10.07 13.52
C ASP A 176 -23.63 -10.11 13.31
N GLY A 177 -22.99 -8.94 13.22
CA GLY A 177 -21.54 -8.79 13.04
C GLY A 177 -20.72 -9.04 14.31
N TYR A 178 -19.60 -9.74 14.18
CA TYR A 178 -18.70 -10.06 15.30
C TYR A 178 -17.25 -10.25 14.85
N ASP A 179 -16.32 -10.42 15.80
CA ASP A 179 -14.89 -10.70 15.56
C ASP A 179 -14.18 -9.66 14.67
N ILE A 180 -14.53 -8.37 14.84
CA ILE A 180 -13.89 -7.28 14.09
C ILE A 180 -12.40 -7.12 14.45
N LYS A 181 -11.55 -7.20 13.44
CA LYS A 181 -10.09 -7.11 13.52
C LYS A 181 -9.57 -6.06 12.57
N ALA A 182 -8.57 -5.29 13.01
CA ALA A 182 -7.85 -4.39 12.12
C ALA A 182 -6.95 -5.20 11.17
N VAL A 183 -6.89 -4.77 9.92
CA VAL A 183 -5.94 -5.24 8.93
C VAL A 183 -4.92 -4.12 8.72
N TYR A 184 -3.65 -4.44 8.94
CA TYR A 184 -2.56 -3.52 8.73
C TYR A 184 -2.04 -3.72 7.31
N ASP A 185 -2.15 -2.69 6.46
CA ASP A 185 -1.60 -2.74 5.11
C ASP A 185 -0.07 -2.84 5.19
N ALA A 186 0.48 -3.83 4.47
CA ALA A 186 1.92 -4.00 4.33
C ALA A 186 2.49 -3.19 3.16
N LYS A 187 1.62 -2.63 2.31
CA LYS A 187 2.03 -1.84 1.16
C LYS A 187 2.62 -0.52 1.63
N ILE A 188 3.89 -0.32 1.29
CA ILE A 188 4.55 0.96 1.45
C ILE A 188 3.83 1.99 0.57
N TRP A 189 3.60 3.16 1.14
CA TRP A 189 2.86 4.27 0.54
C TRP A 189 1.35 4.04 0.39
N ALA A 190 0.77 3.16 1.20
CA ALA A 190 -0.69 3.15 1.38
C ALA A 190 -1.19 4.49 1.97
N PRO A 191 -2.42 4.93 1.65
CA PRO A 191 -2.96 6.17 2.21
C PRO A 191 -3.14 6.08 3.74
N ALA A 192 -2.77 7.13 4.46
CA ALA A 192 -2.84 7.15 5.93
C ALA A 192 -4.27 7.30 6.47
N GLU A 193 -5.18 7.80 5.64
CA GLU A 193 -6.59 8.01 5.92
C GLU A 193 -7.46 6.77 5.64
N GLU A 194 -6.94 5.75 4.97
CA GLU A 194 -7.66 4.50 4.70
C GLU A 194 -7.35 3.42 5.77
N PHE A 195 -8.39 2.90 6.40
CA PHE A 195 -8.30 1.86 7.42
C PHE A 195 -9.09 0.62 7.04
N HIS A 196 -8.45 -0.54 7.14
CA HIS A 196 -9.06 -1.82 6.76
C HIS A 196 -9.40 -2.66 7.99
N PHE A 197 -10.53 -3.35 7.93
CA PHE A 197 -10.99 -4.26 8.97
C PHE A 197 -11.57 -5.52 8.35
N THR A 198 -11.48 -6.63 9.07
CA THR A 198 -12.26 -7.83 8.77
C THR A 198 -13.24 -8.11 9.90
N PHE A 199 -14.42 -8.63 9.59
CA PHE A 199 -15.36 -9.14 10.59
C PHE A 199 -16.14 -10.35 10.04
N LYS A 200 -16.83 -11.06 10.93
CA LYS A 200 -17.67 -12.22 10.61
C LYS A 200 -19.14 -11.88 10.84
N HIS A 201 -20.03 -12.64 10.23
CA HIS A 201 -21.48 -12.47 10.38
C HIS A 201 -22.15 -13.82 10.66
N TYR A 202 -23.00 -13.92 11.69
CA TYR A 202 -23.61 -15.21 12.04
C TYR A 202 -24.57 -15.74 10.97
N GLY A 203 -25.27 -14.84 10.27
CA GLY A 203 -26.17 -15.18 9.18
C GLY A 203 -25.46 -15.61 7.89
N ASP A 204 -24.13 -15.47 7.81
CA ASP A 204 -23.34 -15.84 6.63
C ASP A 204 -21.97 -16.40 7.02
N PRO A 205 -21.92 -17.61 7.63
CA PRO A 205 -20.71 -18.15 8.25
C PRO A 205 -19.62 -18.56 7.25
N ASP A 206 -19.96 -18.69 5.97
CA ASP A 206 -19.05 -19.12 4.91
C ASP A 206 -18.22 -17.95 4.34
N PHE A 207 -18.45 -16.72 4.81
CA PHE A 207 -17.77 -15.51 4.33
C PHE A 207 -17.12 -14.71 5.44
N THR A 208 -16.00 -14.06 5.09
CA THR A 208 -15.39 -12.98 5.85
C THR A 208 -15.74 -11.66 5.19
N TYR A 209 -16.13 -10.67 5.98
CA TYR A 209 -16.40 -9.31 5.51
C TYR A 209 -15.14 -8.48 5.64
N HIS A 210 -14.83 -7.71 4.61
CA HIS A 210 -13.71 -6.78 4.54
C HIS A 210 -14.29 -5.37 4.43
N ALA A 211 -14.04 -4.56 5.43
CA ALA A 211 -14.46 -3.16 5.47
C ALA A 211 -13.26 -2.25 5.23
N LYS A 212 -13.38 -1.33 4.29
CA LYS A 212 -12.46 -0.22 4.08
C LYS A 212 -13.14 1.07 4.50
N VAL A 213 -12.47 1.84 5.34
CA VAL A 213 -12.95 3.13 5.82
C VAL A 213 -12.02 4.22 5.34
N ASN A 214 -12.54 5.19 4.62
CA ASN A 214 -11.82 6.43 4.34
C ASN A 214 -12.15 7.45 5.45
N GLN A 215 -11.16 7.84 6.26
CA GLN A 215 -11.38 8.76 7.37
C GLN A 215 -11.71 10.18 6.93
N THR A 216 -11.20 10.60 5.77
CA THR A 216 -11.43 11.93 5.21
C THR A 216 -12.86 12.09 4.70
N THR A 217 -13.40 11.11 3.97
CA THR A 217 -14.78 11.16 3.45
C THR A 217 -15.81 10.61 4.43
N GLY A 218 -15.41 9.73 5.33
CA GLY A 218 -16.30 8.97 6.20
C GLY A 218 -16.98 7.78 5.53
N GLU A 219 -16.63 7.48 4.28
CA GLU A 219 -17.14 6.36 3.52
C GLU A 219 -16.70 5.02 4.12
N VAL A 220 -17.62 4.05 4.12
CA VAL A 220 -17.37 2.67 4.57
C VAL A 220 -17.78 1.73 3.44
N ASP A 221 -16.79 1.18 2.76
CA ASP A 221 -16.97 0.17 1.72
C ASP A 221 -16.85 -1.21 2.33
N VAL A 222 -17.78 -2.12 2.02
CA VAL A 222 -17.73 -3.50 2.51
C VAL A 222 -17.88 -4.48 1.35
N HIS A 223 -16.97 -5.46 1.29
CA HIS A 223 -17.08 -6.62 0.41
C HIS A 223 -16.89 -7.92 1.21
N THR A 224 -17.18 -9.06 0.59
CA THR A 224 -17.02 -10.39 1.20
C THR A 224 -16.00 -11.24 0.45
N GLU A 225 -15.35 -12.14 1.17
CA GLU A 225 -14.52 -13.20 0.62
C GLU A 225 -14.89 -14.55 1.27
N PRO A 226 -14.95 -15.66 0.53
CA PRO A 226 -15.19 -16.98 1.12
C PRO A 226 -14.11 -17.33 2.16
N VAL A 227 -14.51 -17.96 3.26
CA VAL A 227 -13.58 -18.52 4.24
C VAL A 227 -12.81 -19.67 3.57
N LYS A 228 -11.47 -19.59 3.61
CA LYS A 228 -10.57 -20.64 3.11
C LYS A 228 -10.48 -21.85 4.04
#